data_AF-A0A4R8TL42-F1
#
_entry.id   AF-A0A4R8TL42-F1
#
_cell.length_a   1.000
_cell.length_b   1.000
_cell.length_c   1.000
_cell.angle_alpha   90.00
_cell.angle_beta   90.00
_cell.angle_gamma   90.00
#
_symmetry.space_group_name_H-M   'P 1'
#
loop_
_entity.id
_entity.type
_entity.pdbx_description
1 polymer ?
#
loop_
_entity_poly.entity_id
_entity_poly.type
_entity_poly.pdbx_seq_one_letter_code
_entity_poly.pdbx_strand_id
1 'polypeptide(L)'
;MASTMQQQKKRKGEDLDNIKPEKKTRAQGRPSRTRRGPSPDAKDEPSSTSPVATQAQQPTPVTDVQPDAASPREPEGSPPVKKLADKKWTAWSKHANSSPYPGFLRPTPEECQTAHDILEELHGDVVRETFADPDAPSQEYPYVMDALVVAALSQATSWANAKRAMKNMKVVYGSTFNYDAIVDGGMDKLVDALRPGGMQNRKTKILMQLLKDVKKRHGKWDLQYLFNASDEEAVKEVMSYWGLGPKCAFCLLSICLKRDTFAVDAHIYRISGLWGWRPSEATREMAQAHLDARIPNQIKFALHYQLI
;
A
#
# COMPACT_ATOMS: atom_id res chain seq x y z
N MET A 1 -24.43 -42.70 -28.46
CA MET A 1 -25.34 -42.65 -29.63
C MET A 1 -26.68 -43.23 -29.20
N ALA A 2 -27.61 -42.34 -28.85
CA ALA A 2 -28.94 -42.18 -29.47
C ALA A 2 -30.02 -42.93 -28.67
N SER A 3 -30.78 -42.27 -27.79
CA SER A 3 -31.92 -41.35 -28.00
C SER A 3 -33.24 -42.12 -27.90
N THR A 4 -34.15 -41.68 -27.02
CA THR A 4 -35.58 -41.41 -27.32
C THR A 4 -36.37 -41.03 -26.04
N MET A 5 -36.85 -39.78 -26.03
CA MET A 5 -38.10 -39.19 -25.48
C MET A 5 -38.43 -39.28 -23.98
N GLN A 6 -38.52 -38.19 -23.21
CA GLN A 6 -39.54 -37.10 -23.18
C GLN A 6 -41.01 -37.55 -23.02
N GLN A 7 -41.64 -37.32 -21.86
CA GLN A 7 -42.56 -36.20 -21.58
C GLN A 7 -43.38 -36.38 -20.29
N GLN A 8 -43.93 -35.25 -19.81
CA GLN A 8 -45.02 -35.03 -18.83
C GLN A 8 -44.66 -34.80 -17.34
N LYS A 9 -44.78 -33.53 -16.91
CA LYS A 9 -45.93 -33.10 -16.10
C LYS A 9 -46.14 -31.58 -16.14
N LYS A 10 -47.42 -31.19 -16.19
CA LYS A 10 -47.99 -29.85 -16.44
C LYS A 10 -48.78 -29.43 -15.18
N ARG A 11 -48.73 -28.12 -14.85
CA ARG A 11 -49.74 -27.29 -14.13
C ARG A 11 -49.90 -27.53 -12.61
N LYS A 12 -50.19 -26.54 -11.76
CA LYS A 12 -50.95 -25.26 -11.88
C LYS A 12 -50.33 -24.15 -11.01
N GLY A 13 -50.63 -22.90 -11.36
CA GLY A 13 -50.46 -21.73 -10.50
C GLY A 13 -51.78 -21.24 -9.87
N GLU A 14 -51.68 -20.03 -9.31
CA GLU A 14 -52.72 -19.13 -8.74
C GLU A 14 -53.08 -19.36 -7.25
N ASP A 15 -52.69 -18.43 -6.37
CA ASP A 15 -53.56 -17.29 -6.02
C ASP A 15 -52.79 -16.14 -5.34
N LEU A 16 -53.19 -14.92 -5.70
CA LEU A 16 -52.83 -13.64 -5.08
C LEU A 16 -53.99 -13.24 -4.17
N ASP A 17 -53.73 -12.76 -2.95
CA ASP A 17 -54.47 -11.61 -2.40
C ASP A 17 -53.82 -10.98 -1.15
N ASN A 18 -53.32 -9.76 -1.37
CA ASN A 18 -53.65 -8.53 -0.65
C ASN A 18 -53.72 -8.51 0.90
N ILE A 19 -52.67 -8.02 1.57
CA ILE A 19 -52.80 -7.27 2.85
C ILE A 19 -51.79 -6.10 2.91
N LYS A 20 -52.32 -4.88 2.99
CA LYS A 20 -51.75 -3.67 3.63
C LYS A 20 -52.89 -3.06 4.47
N PRO A 21 -52.66 -2.10 5.39
CA PRO A 21 -51.42 -1.61 6.01
C PRO A 21 -51.51 -1.58 7.55
N GLU A 22 -50.42 -1.34 8.30
CA GLU A 22 -50.56 -0.66 9.59
C GLU A 22 -49.31 0.13 10.02
N LYS A 23 -49.53 1.41 10.32
CA LYS A 23 -48.59 2.36 10.91
C LYS A 23 -48.41 2.02 12.38
N LYS A 24 -47.17 1.94 12.87
CA LYS A 24 -46.84 2.32 14.26
C LYS A 24 -45.61 3.21 14.31
N THR A 25 -45.88 4.45 14.67
CA THR A 25 -45.02 5.45 15.28
C THR A 25 -44.20 4.88 16.44
N ARG A 26 -42.91 5.19 16.51
CA ARG A 26 -42.27 5.60 17.77
C ARG A 26 -41.01 6.41 17.51
N ALA A 27 -41.12 7.71 17.73
CA ALA A 27 -39.99 8.59 17.94
C ALA A 27 -39.30 8.21 19.26
N GLN A 28 -37.97 8.04 19.25
CA GLN A 28 -37.15 8.21 20.45
C GLN A 28 -35.91 9.02 20.08
N GLY A 29 -35.79 10.14 20.78
CA GLY A 29 -34.83 11.19 20.55
C GLY A 29 -33.39 10.76 20.80
N ARG A 30 -32.51 11.34 20.00
CA ARG A 30 -31.06 11.28 20.11
C ARG A 30 -30.63 12.32 21.15
N PRO A 31 -29.85 11.99 22.21
CA PRO A 31 -29.32 13.02 23.09
C PRO A 31 -28.23 13.80 22.37
N SER A 32 -28.47 15.10 22.22
CA SER A 32 -27.50 16.10 21.77
C SER A 32 -26.36 16.21 22.78
N ARG A 33 -25.12 16.02 22.35
CA ARG A 33 -23.94 16.33 23.16
C ARG A 33 -23.66 17.83 23.04
N THR A 34 -24.03 18.54 24.10
CA THR A 34 -23.93 19.99 24.30
C THR A 34 -22.49 20.50 24.22
N ARG A 35 -22.32 21.60 23.47
CA ARG A 35 -21.22 22.56 23.59
C ARG A 35 -21.10 23.05 25.04
N ARG A 36 -19.89 23.14 25.57
CA ARG A 36 -19.55 23.97 26.72
C ARG A 36 -18.49 25.00 26.31
N GLY A 37 -18.80 26.24 26.61
CA GLY A 37 -17.91 27.37 26.85
C GLY A 37 -18.76 28.46 27.53
N PRO A 38 -18.21 29.60 27.92
CA PRO A 38 -16.91 29.88 28.55
C PRO A 38 -17.12 30.57 29.94
N SER A 39 -16.04 31.20 30.47
CA SER A 39 -16.00 32.34 31.43
C SER A 39 -15.41 32.06 32.84
N PRO A 40 -14.92 33.07 33.59
CA PRO A 40 -14.09 34.24 33.19
C PRO A 40 -12.98 34.68 34.22
N ASP A 41 -12.05 35.54 33.75
CA ASP A 41 -11.43 36.75 34.36
C ASP A 41 -10.66 36.73 35.71
N ALA A 42 -9.60 37.53 35.99
CA ALA A 42 -8.81 38.54 35.26
C ALA A 42 -7.64 39.11 36.14
N LYS A 43 -6.79 39.95 35.51
CA LYS A 43 -5.95 41.09 36.02
C LYS A 43 -4.47 40.80 36.35
N ASP A 44 -3.47 41.64 36.06
CA ASP A 44 -3.34 42.99 35.46
C ASP A 44 -1.85 43.21 35.00
N GLU A 45 -1.62 44.18 34.11
CA GLU A 45 -0.37 44.69 33.48
C GLU A 45 0.47 45.66 34.39
N PRO A 46 1.46 46.51 33.93
CA PRO A 46 2.66 46.36 33.06
C PRO A 46 3.92 47.17 33.59
N SER A 47 5.07 47.14 32.86
CA SER A 47 6.04 48.29 32.65
C SER A 47 7.32 47.81 31.92
N SER A 48 7.63 48.21 30.69
CA SER A 48 8.42 49.38 30.20
C SER A 48 9.96 49.31 30.38
N THR A 49 10.74 49.34 29.26
CA THR A 49 11.75 50.37 28.86
C THR A 49 12.80 49.84 27.86
N SER A 50 13.00 50.58 26.76
CA SER A 50 14.06 50.51 25.70
C SER A 50 15.43 51.08 26.19
N PRO A 51 16.49 51.41 25.37
CA PRO A 51 16.72 51.31 23.91
C PRO A 51 18.17 50.96 23.40
N VAL A 52 18.26 50.67 22.08
CA VAL A 52 19.24 51.07 21.01
C VAL A 52 20.77 51.19 21.29
N ALA A 53 21.59 50.55 20.43
CA ALA A 53 22.82 51.15 19.87
C ALA A 53 23.32 50.43 18.58
N THR A 54 23.57 51.23 17.55
CA THR A 54 24.25 50.92 16.27
C THR A 54 25.73 51.30 16.38
N GLN A 55 26.67 50.52 15.82
CA GLN A 55 27.88 51.08 15.18
C GLN A 55 28.67 50.07 14.34
N ALA A 56 29.19 50.57 13.22
CA ALA A 56 30.03 49.91 12.24
C ALA A 56 31.51 50.30 12.42
N GLN A 57 32.46 49.47 11.97
CA GLN A 57 33.78 49.86 11.41
C GLN A 57 34.56 48.65 10.84
N GLN A 58 35.14 48.83 9.63
CA GLN A 58 36.16 47.99 8.95
C GLN A 58 37.58 48.62 9.21
N PRO A 59 38.73 48.27 8.53
CA PRO A 59 39.14 47.15 7.64
C PRO A 59 40.61 46.58 7.83
N THR A 60 40.90 45.47 7.12
CA THR A 60 42.19 45.03 6.47
C THR A 60 43.40 44.52 7.31
N PRO A 61 44.33 43.66 6.78
CA PRO A 61 44.73 43.57 5.36
C PRO A 61 44.81 42.18 4.68
N VAL A 62 44.93 42.35 3.37
CA VAL A 62 45.02 41.43 2.24
C VAL A 62 46.38 40.74 2.19
N THR A 63 46.43 39.50 1.72
CA THR A 63 47.62 38.96 1.07
C THR A 63 47.19 38.13 -0.14
N ASP A 64 47.59 38.60 -1.31
CA ASP A 64 47.43 37.95 -2.60
C ASP A 64 48.36 36.73 -2.72
N VAL A 65 47.81 35.59 -3.14
CA VAL A 65 48.52 34.60 -3.96
C VAL A 65 47.55 34.07 -5.02
N GLN A 66 47.99 34.20 -6.28
CA GLN A 66 47.30 33.84 -7.52
C GLN A 66 47.40 32.32 -7.84
N PRO A 67 46.70 31.83 -8.89
CA PRO A 67 45.96 30.58 -8.90
C PRO A 67 46.75 29.40 -9.46
N ASP A 68 46.37 28.18 -9.08
CA ASP A 68 46.74 26.99 -9.85
C ASP A 68 45.64 25.93 -9.92
N ALA A 69 45.51 25.42 -11.15
CA ALA A 69 44.97 24.13 -11.57
C ALA A 69 43.52 23.74 -11.19
N ALA A 70 42.67 23.85 -12.20
CA ALA A 70 41.38 23.16 -12.30
C ALA A 70 41.54 21.63 -12.09
N SER A 71 40.87 21.10 -11.08
CA SER A 71 40.44 19.70 -11.05
C SER A 71 38.97 19.60 -11.46
N PRO A 72 38.56 18.58 -12.24
CA PRO A 72 37.20 18.46 -12.71
C PRO A 72 36.25 18.29 -11.52
N ARG A 73 35.25 19.17 -11.42
CA ARG A 73 34.10 18.95 -10.54
C ARG A 73 33.37 17.72 -11.04
N GLU A 74 33.30 16.68 -10.21
CA GLU A 74 32.38 15.58 -10.43
C GLU A 74 30.94 16.12 -10.55
N PRO A 75 30.11 15.60 -11.47
CA PRO A 75 28.78 16.12 -11.67
C PRO A 75 27.90 15.82 -10.44
N GLU A 76 27.29 16.88 -9.92
CA GLU A 76 26.41 16.86 -8.77
C GLU A 76 25.28 15.81 -8.88
N GLY A 77 25.22 14.95 -7.86
CA GLY A 77 23.99 14.61 -7.16
C GLY A 77 22.88 13.92 -7.94
N SER A 78 22.84 12.58 -7.86
CA SER A 78 21.64 11.78 -8.11
C SER A 78 20.38 12.43 -7.50
N PRO A 79 19.24 12.50 -8.21
CA PRO A 79 18.04 13.17 -7.71
C PRO A 79 17.57 12.58 -6.37
N PRO A 80 16.90 13.36 -5.50
CA PRO A 80 16.54 12.95 -4.13
C PRO A 80 15.81 11.60 -4.03
N VAL A 81 15.03 11.27 -5.06
CA VAL A 81 14.31 9.98 -5.18
C VAL A 81 15.28 8.80 -5.30
N LYS A 82 16.33 8.92 -6.10
CA LYS A 82 17.31 7.85 -6.33
C LYS A 82 18.10 7.57 -5.05
N LYS A 83 18.55 8.63 -4.36
CA LYS A 83 19.22 8.50 -3.05
C LYS A 83 18.34 7.81 -2.00
N LEU A 84 17.04 8.11 -1.95
CA LEU A 84 16.11 7.48 -1.02
C LEU A 84 15.86 6.00 -1.37
N ALA A 85 15.71 5.69 -2.66
CA ALA A 85 15.57 4.31 -3.14
C ALA A 85 16.81 3.48 -2.80
N ASP A 86 18.01 4.00 -3.06
CA ASP A 86 19.29 3.34 -2.77
C ASP A 86 19.46 3.06 -1.27
N LYS A 87 19.06 4.01 -0.40
CA LYS A 87 19.08 3.80 1.05
C LYS A 87 18.13 2.69 1.49
N LYS A 88 16.89 2.67 0.98
CA LYS A 88 15.92 1.61 1.27
C LYS A 88 16.39 0.25 0.77
N TRP A 89 16.93 0.22 -0.45
CA TRP A 89 17.50 -0.98 -1.05
C TRP A 89 18.65 -1.52 -0.19
N THR A 90 19.61 -0.67 0.17
CA THR A 90 20.77 -1.05 0.99
C THR A 90 20.35 -1.59 2.37
N ALA A 91 19.28 -1.05 2.95
CA ALA A 91 18.75 -1.54 4.23
C ALA A 91 18.11 -2.93 4.10
N TRP A 92 17.41 -3.19 2.99
CA TRP A 92 16.74 -4.48 2.75
C TRP A 92 17.70 -5.56 2.23
N SER A 93 18.56 -5.24 1.26
CA SER A 93 19.39 -6.21 0.51
C SER A 93 20.38 -6.97 1.39
N LYS A 94 20.74 -6.43 2.55
CA LYS A 94 21.59 -7.11 3.55
C LYS A 94 20.95 -8.41 4.10
N HIS A 95 19.63 -8.51 4.02
CA HIS A 95 18.84 -9.59 4.59
C HIS A 95 17.80 -10.12 3.59
N ALA A 96 18.07 -9.99 2.29
CA ALA A 96 17.14 -10.37 1.23
C ALA A 96 16.68 -11.84 1.34
N ASN A 97 17.62 -12.74 1.70
CA ASN A 97 17.40 -14.19 1.75
C ASN A 97 17.62 -14.78 3.15
N SER A 98 17.68 -13.95 4.19
CA SER A 98 17.96 -14.43 5.55
C SER A 98 17.34 -13.53 6.62
N SER A 99 17.07 -14.11 7.79
CA SER A 99 16.60 -13.33 8.94
C SER A 99 17.68 -12.33 9.38
N PRO A 100 17.35 -11.05 9.60
CA PRO A 100 18.25 -10.10 10.26
C PRO A 100 18.53 -10.43 11.73
N TYR A 101 17.80 -11.40 12.29
CA TYR A 101 17.87 -11.81 13.69
C TYR A 101 18.28 -13.30 13.78
N PRO A 102 19.58 -13.63 13.73
CA PRO A 102 20.03 -15.02 13.74
C PRO A 102 19.70 -15.75 15.05
N GLY A 103 19.65 -15.04 16.19
CA GLY A 103 19.28 -15.60 17.49
C GLY A 103 17.78 -15.64 17.79
N PHE A 104 16.94 -15.04 16.93
CA PHE A 104 15.49 -15.01 17.12
C PHE A 104 14.84 -16.05 16.21
N LEU A 105 14.49 -17.20 16.78
CA LEU A 105 14.05 -18.38 16.03
C LEU A 105 12.54 -18.45 15.82
N ARG A 106 11.78 -17.42 16.21
CA ARG A 106 10.33 -17.39 16.08
C ARG A 106 9.95 -16.59 14.81
N PRO A 107 8.82 -16.89 14.15
CA PRO A 107 7.99 -18.07 14.40
C PRO A 107 8.72 -19.36 14.01
N THR A 108 8.37 -20.46 14.67
CA THR A 108 8.74 -21.80 14.20
C THR A 108 7.76 -22.27 13.13
N PRO A 109 8.15 -23.25 12.28
CA PRO A 109 7.23 -23.84 11.31
C PRO A 109 5.93 -24.38 11.93
N GLU A 110 6.02 -25.00 13.11
CA GLU A 110 4.88 -25.56 13.84
C GLU A 110 3.90 -24.47 14.30
N GLU A 111 4.43 -23.33 14.75
CA GLU A 111 3.59 -22.18 15.09
C GLU A 111 2.89 -21.58 13.87
N CYS A 112 3.62 -21.48 12.76
CA CYS A 112 3.04 -20.97 11.52
C CYS A 112 1.89 -21.88 11.06
N GLN A 113 2.08 -23.20 11.14
CA GLN A 113 1.05 -24.17 10.78
C GLN A 113 -0.15 -24.10 11.74
N THR A 114 0.11 -24.06 13.05
CA THR A 114 -0.96 -23.95 14.05
C THR A 114 -1.79 -22.69 13.85
N ALA A 115 -1.13 -21.54 13.61
CA ALA A 115 -1.82 -20.29 13.33
C ALA A 115 -2.61 -20.34 12.02
N HIS A 116 -2.02 -20.93 10.97
CA HIS A 116 -2.69 -21.15 9.70
C HIS A 116 -3.98 -21.96 9.88
N ASP A 117 -3.92 -23.09 10.57
CA ASP A 117 -5.06 -24.00 10.71
C ASP A 117 -6.20 -23.36 11.50
N ILE A 118 -5.87 -22.64 12.58
CA ILE A 118 -6.87 -21.90 13.37
C ILE A 118 -7.51 -20.78 12.53
N LEU A 119 -6.72 -19.99 11.80
CA LEU A 119 -7.26 -18.90 11.00
C LEU A 119 -8.06 -19.43 9.80
N GLU A 120 -7.65 -20.56 9.22
CA GLU A 120 -8.38 -21.24 8.16
C GLU A 120 -9.77 -21.67 8.64
N GLU A 121 -9.88 -22.23 9.84
CA GLU A 121 -11.17 -22.58 10.46
C GLU A 121 -12.05 -21.34 10.72
N LEU A 122 -11.46 -20.24 11.18
CA LEU A 122 -12.21 -19.04 11.57
C LEU A 122 -12.58 -18.12 10.40
N HIS A 123 -11.74 -18.06 9.37
CA HIS A 123 -11.75 -17.01 8.35
C HIS A 123 -11.62 -17.52 6.91
N GLY A 124 -11.34 -18.82 6.69
CA GLY A 124 -11.14 -19.40 5.37
C GLY A 124 -12.25 -19.11 4.36
N ASP A 125 -13.51 -19.18 4.78
CA ASP A 125 -14.65 -18.89 3.90
C ASP A 125 -14.66 -17.43 3.46
N VAL A 126 -14.42 -16.49 4.37
CA VAL A 126 -14.38 -15.04 4.07
C VAL A 126 -13.21 -14.71 3.13
N VAL A 127 -12.06 -15.36 3.31
CA VAL A 127 -10.91 -15.21 2.41
C VAL A 127 -11.24 -15.73 1.01
N ARG A 128 -11.82 -16.94 0.89
CA ARG A 128 -12.24 -17.52 -0.39
C ARG A 128 -13.26 -16.64 -1.12
N GLU A 129 -14.28 -16.16 -0.41
CA GLU A 129 -15.27 -15.23 -0.96
C GLU A 129 -14.62 -13.95 -1.48
N THR A 130 -13.60 -13.44 -0.79
CA THR A 130 -12.88 -12.23 -1.21
C THR A 130 -12.17 -12.44 -2.56
N PHE A 131 -11.65 -13.64 -2.84
CA PHE A 131 -11.05 -13.97 -4.13
C PHE A 131 -12.05 -14.34 -5.22
N ALA A 132 -13.26 -14.76 -4.84
CA ALA A 132 -14.34 -15.06 -5.78
C ALA A 132 -15.07 -13.80 -6.29
N ASP A 133 -14.90 -12.64 -5.64
CA ASP A 133 -15.46 -11.37 -6.08
C ASP A 133 -14.90 -10.98 -7.48
N PRO A 134 -15.76 -10.71 -8.49
CA PRO A 134 -15.30 -10.31 -9.82
C PRO A 134 -14.48 -9.00 -9.85
N ASP A 135 -14.65 -8.14 -8.84
CA ASP A 135 -13.89 -6.91 -8.63
C ASP A 135 -12.69 -7.14 -7.66
N ALA A 136 -12.42 -8.38 -7.25
CA ALA A 136 -11.27 -8.78 -6.44
C ALA A 136 -9.96 -8.59 -7.20
N PRO A 137 -8.81 -8.61 -6.49
CA PRO A 137 -7.56 -8.79 -7.20
C PRO A 137 -7.59 -10.19 -7.80
N SER A 138 -7.43 -10.32 -9.11
CA SER A 138 -7.33 -11.65 -9.70
C SER A 138 -6.20 -12.40 -8.98
N GLN A 139 -6.44 -13.68 -8.67
CA GLN A 139 -5.35 -14.52 -8.16
C GLN A 139 -4.18 -14.58 -9.14
N GLU A 140 -4.44 -14.26 -10.41
CA GLU A 140 -3.47 -14.13 -11.48
C GLU A 140 -3.53 -12.74 -12.08
N TYR A 141 -2.52 -11.92 -11.79
CA TYR A 141 -2.28 -10.71 -12.57
C TYR A 141 -1.40 -11.06 -13.77
N PRO A 142 -1.93 -11.07 -15.01
CA PRO A 142 -1.12 -11.37 -16.19
C PRO A 142 -0.13 -10.24 -16.51
N TYR A 143 -0.38 -9.03 -16.00
CA TYR A 143 0.43 -7.84 -16.27
C TYR A 143 1.04 -7.26 -14.98
N VAL A 144 2.36 -7.17 -14.97
CA VAL A 144 3.17 -6.66 -13.84
C VAL A 144 2.80 -5.22 -13.49
N MET A 145 2.52 -4.39 -14.49
CA MET A 145 2.11 -3.00 -14.26
C MET A 145 0.79 -2.90 -13.51
N ASP A 146 -0.20 -3.69 -13.91
CA ASP A 146 -1.53 -3.71 -13.30
C ASP A 146 -1.43 -4.16 -11.84
N ALA A 147 -0.69 -5.24 -11.59
CA ALA A 147 -0.40 -5.71 -10.24
C ALA A 147 0.26 -4.63 -9.37
N LEU A 148 1.22 -3.89 -9.93
CA LEU A 148 1.93 -2.83 -9.21
C LEU A 148 1.03 -1.64 -8.90
N VAL A 149 0.13 -1.26 -9.82
CA VAL A 149 -0.89 -0.23 -9.60
C VAL A 149 -1.84 -0.64 -8.48
N VAL A 150 -2.30 -1.89 -8.47
CA VAL A 150 -3.16 -2.40 -7.38
C VAL A 150 -2.40 -2.42 -6.05
N ALA A 151 -1.14 -2.88 -6.05
CA ALA A 151 -0.28 -2.85 -4.87
C ALA A 151 -0.11 -1.40 -4.34
N ALA A 152 0.06 -0.41 -5.21
CA ALA A 152 0.15 0.99 -4.84
C ALA A 152 -1.16 1.54 -4.26
N LEU A 153 -2.31 1.21 -4.87
CA LEU A 153 -3.63 1.66 -4.43
C LEU A 153 -4.07 1.01 -3.09
N SER A 154 -3.57 -0.19 -2.79
CA SER A 154 -3.81 -0.89 -1.53
C SER A 154 -2.95 -0.41 -0.36
N GLN A 155 -1.98 0.48 -0.59
CA GLN A 155 -1.15 1.01 0.50
C GLN A 155 -1.98 1.83 1.50
N ALA A 156 -1.71 1.61 2.79
CA ALA A 156 -2.24 2.35 3.93
C ALA A 156 -3.78 2.44 3.99
N THR A 157 -4.50 1.52 3.33
CA THR A 157 -5.97 1.52 3.25
C THR A 157 -6.51 0.09 3.39
N SER A 158 -7.81 -0.05 3.61
CA SER A 158 -8.46 -1.37 3.57
C SER A 158 -8.70 -1.85 2.14
N TRP A 159 -8.84 -3.15 1.95
CA TRP A 159 -9.19 -3.72 0.64
C TRP A 159 -10.50 -3.14 0.08
N ALA A 160 -11.51 -2.96 0.94
CA ALA A 160 -12.77 -2.32 0.55
C ALA A 160 -12.57 -0.91 -0.03
N ASN A 161 -11.67 -0.12 0.55
CA ASN A 161 -11.36 1.22 0.05
C ASN A 161 -10.59 1.17 -1.28
N ALA A 162 -9.67 0.22 -1.43
CA ALA A 162 -8.94 0.02 -2.69
C ALA A 162 -9.92 -0.35 -3.82
N LYS A 163 -10.85 -1.29 -3.59
CA LYS A 163 -11.91 -1.66 -4.54
C LYS A 163 -12.76 -0.45 -4.95
N ARG A 164 -13.19 0.37 -3.99
CA ARG A 164 -13.95 1.59 -4.29
C ARG A 164 -13.18 2.56 -5.20
N ALA A 165 -11.89 2.75 -4.96
CA ALA A 165 -11.05 3.58 -5.82
C ALA A 165 -10.92 2.99 -7.23
N MET A 166 -10.60 1.70 -7.36
CA MET A 166 -10.44 1.03 -8.66
C MET A 166 -11.74 1.02 -9.46
N LYS A 167 -12.87 0.73 -8.83
CA LYS A 167 -14.19 0.80 -9.46
C LYS A 167 -14.49 2.20 -9.99
N ASN A 168 -14.17 3.24 -9.21
CA ASN A 168 -14.37 4.61 -9.66
C ASN A 168 -13.40 5.00 -10.80
N MET A 169 -12.15 4.53 -10.77
CA MET A 169 -11.23 4.69 -11.91
C MET A 169 -11.78 4.05 -13.18
N LYS A 170 -12.34 2.83 -13.09
CA LYS A 170 -13.00 2.17 -14.22
C LYS A 170 -14.16 2.99 -14.78
N VAL A 171 -14.97 3.61 -13.91
CA VAL A 171 -16.07 4.51 -14.34
C VAL A 171 -15.52 5.76 -15.04
N VAL A 172 -14.48 6.39 -14.49
CA VAL A 172 -13.95 7.67 -14.98
C VAL A 172 -13.10 7.53 -16.26
N TYR A 173 -12.38 6.41 -16.41
CA TYR A 173 -11.40 6.18 -17.49
C TYR A 173 -11.75 5.01 -18.42
N GLY A 174 -12.91 4.36 -18.21
CA GLY A 174 -13.32 3.15 -18.93
C GLY A 174 -12.65 1.86 -18.44
N SER A 175 -11.43 1.96 -17.92
CA SER A 175 -10.71 0.87 -17.26
C SER A 175 -9.82 1.42 -16.13
N THR A 176 -9.64 0.64 -15.06
CA THR A 176 -8.69 0.94 -13.98
C THR A 176 -7.26 1.09 -14.50
N PHE A 177 -6.93 0.38 -15.57
CA PHE A 177 -5.58 0.30 -16.16
C PHE A 177 -5.47 1.05 -17.50
N ASN A 178 -6.39 1.98 -17.79
CA ASN A 178 -6.28 2.85 -18.97
C ASN A 178 -5.26 3.97 -18.71
N TYR A 179 -3.98 3.62 -18.79
CA TYR A 179 -2.88 4.51 -18.42
C TYR A 179 -2.78 5.76 -19.29
N ASP A 180 -3.08 5.68 -20.59
CA ASP A 180 -3.15 6.85 -21.48
C ASP A 180 -4.18 7.85 -20.95
N ALA A 181 -5.43 7.40 -20.73
CA ALA A 181 -6.49 8.28 -20.23
C ALA A 181 -6.21 8.84 -18.82
N ILE A 182 -5.50 8.08 -17.99
CA ILE A 182 -5.08 8.53 -16.65
C ILE A 182 -4.04 9.65 -16.74
N VAL A 183 -2.99 9.46 -17.56
CA VAL A 183 -1.92 10.46 -17.72
C VAL A 183 -2.44 11.71 -18.42
N ASP A 184 -3.20 11.55 -19.50
CA ASP A 184 -3.79 12.67 -20.26
C ASP A 184 -4.80 13.46 -19.42
N GLY A 185 -5.52 12.77 -18.52
CA GLY A 185 -6.47 13.39 -17.62
C GLY A 185 -5.84 14.26 -16.51
N GLY A 186 -4.54 14.11 -16.27
CA GLY A 186 -3.79 14.89 -15.28
C GLY A 186 -4.09 14.55 -13.81
N MET A 187 -3.37 15.22 -12.92
CA MET A 187 -3.38 14.95 -11.47
C MET A 187 -4.77 15.17 -10.85
N ASP A 188 -5.46 16.26 -11.20
CA ASP A 188 -6.71 16.65 -10.53
C ASP A 188 -7.84 15.67 -10.80
N LYS A 189 -8.00 15.25 -12.07
CA LYS A 189 -8.97 14.22 -12.45
C LYS A 189 -8.70 12.91 -11.72
N LEU A 190 -7.44 12.53 -11.57
CA LEU A 190 -7.07 11.31 -10.85
C LEU A 190 -7.29 11.43 -9.33
N VAL A 191 -7.03 12.60 -8.73
CA VAL A 191 -7.38 12.88 -7.33
C VAL A 191 -8.88 12.66 -7.09
N ASP A 192 -9.72 13.18 -7.98
CA ASP A 192 -11.17 13.00 -7.88
C ASP A 192 -11.58 11.55 -8.10
N ALA A 193 -10.98 10.87 -9.07
CA ALA A 193 -11.22 9.45 -9.31
C ALA A 193 -10.85 8.58 -8.09
N LEU A 194 -9.80 8.92 -7.35
CA LEU A 194 -9.33 8.15 -6.19
C LEU A 194 -10.02 8.52 -4.86
N ARG A 195 -10.75 9.64 -4.82
CA ARG A 195 -11.38 10.19 -3.60
C ARG A 195 -12.20 9.16 -2.80
N PRO A 196 -12.99 8.25 -3.40
CA PRO A 196 -13.79 7.26 -2.65
C PRO A 196 -12.98 6.23 -1.84
N GLY A 197 -11.69 6.05 -2.15
CA GLY A 197 -10.79 5.12 -1.46
C GLY A 197 -9.86 5.77 -0.44
N GLY A 198 -9.93 7.09 -0.29
CA GLY A 198 -9.12 7.87 0.65
C GLY A 198 -7.64 7.99 0.28
N MET A 199 -6.95 8.95 0.92
CA MET A 199 -5.55 9.32 0.65
C MET A 199 -5.26 9.65 -0.82
N GLN A 200 -6.28 10.13 -1.54
CA GLN A 200 -6.25 10.40 -2.97
C GLN A 200 -5.05 11.26 -3.37
N ASN A 201 -4.73 12.33 -2.62
CA ASN A 201 -3.61 13.21 -2.93
C ASN A 201 -2.26 12.48 -2.94
N ARG A 202 -2.04 11.58 -1.98
CA ARG A 202 -0.79 10.79 -1.91
C ARG A 202 -0.77 9.72 -2.99
N LYS A 203 -1.89 9.01 -3.18
CA LYS A 203 -2.00 7.94 -4.18
C LYS A 203 -1.86 8.46 -5.61
N THR A 204 -2.47 9.60 -5.94
CA THR A 204 -2.28 10.28 -7.24
C THR A 204 -0.80 10.56 -7.49
N LYS A 205 -0.09 11.14 -6.51
CA LYS A 205 1.36 11.42 -6.65
C LYS A 205 2.16 10.15 -6.91
N ILE A 206 1.88 9.08 -6.16
CA ILE A 206 2.57 7.80 -6.34
C ILE A 206 2.30 7.23 -7.74
N LEU A 207 1.02 7.16 -8.14
CA LEU A 207 0.62 6.56 -9.40
C LEU A 207 1.14 7.35 -10.61
N MET A 208 1.01 8.67 -10.60
CA MET A 208 1.49 9.51 -11.71
C MET A 208 3.02 9.48 -11.82
N GLN A 209 3.73 9.46 -10.70
CA GLN A 209 5.18 9.32 -10.71
C GLN A 209 5.61 7.94 -11.23
N LEU A 210 4.94 6.87 -10.79
CA LEU A 210 5.16 5.51 -11.29
C LEU A 210 4.98 5.45 -12.82
N LEU A 211 3.83 5.90 -13.32
CA LEU A 211 3.53 5.86 -14.77
C LEU A 211 4.55 6.67 -15.58
N LYS A 212 4.94 7.85 -15.08
CA LYS A 212 5.96 8.69 -15.72
C LYS A 212 7.32 8.00 -15.75
N ASP A 213 7.75 7.43 -14.63
CA ASP A 213 9.08 6.81 -14.51
C ASP A 213 9.18 5.52 -15.33
N VAL A 214 8.14 4.69 -15.33
CA VAL A 214 8.09 3.49 -16.17
C VAL A 214 8.14 3.87 -17.64
N LYS A 215 7.28 4.81 -18.09
CA LYS A 215 7.27 5.27 -19.48
C LYS A 215 8.62 5.86 -19.91
N LYS A 216 9.28 6.62 -19.01
CA LYS A 216 10.61 7.20 -19.26
C LYS A 216 11.70 6.13 -19.38
N ARG A 217 11.68 5.09 -18.54
CA ARG A 217 12.71 4.04 -18.52
C ARG A 217 12.54 2.98 -19.60
N HIS A 218 11.29 2.61 -19.87
CA HIS A 218 10.95 1.43 -20.67
C HIS A 218 10.22 1.79 -21.99
N GLY A 219 9.93 3.07 -22.24
CA GLY A 219 9.23 3.56 -23.44
C GLY A 219 7.73 3.24 -23.49
N LYS A 220 7.27 2.29 -22.68
CA LYS A 220 5.89 1.83 -22.52
C LYS A 220 5.60 1.49 -21.06
N TRP A 221 4.33 1.43 -20.68
CA TRP A 221 3.91 0.92 -19.36
C TRP A 221 3.93 -0.60 -19.36
N ASP A 222 5.13 -1.16 -19.36
CA ASP A 222 5.36 -2.60 -19.41
C ASP A 222 6.57 -2.94 -18.53
N LEU A 223 6.38 -3.90 -17.63
CA LEU A 223 7.41 -4.46 -16.77
C LEU A 223 7.40 -6.00 -16.84
N GLN A 224 6.90 -6.59 -17.94
CA GLN A 224 6.73 -8.04 -18.07
C GLN A 224 8.05 -8.80 -17.98
N TYR A 225 9.18 -8.15 -18.28
CA TYR A 225 10.50 -8.76 -18.13
C TYR A 225 10.77 -9.24 -16.69
N LEU A 226 10.07 -8.70 -15.68
CA LEU A 226 10.18 -9.14 -14.28
C LEU A 226 9.72 -10.58 -14.04
N PHE A 227 8.93 -11.18 -14.94
CA PHE A 227 8.63 -12.62 -14.85
C PHE A 227 9.90 -13.48 -14.93
N ASN A 228 10.90 -13.03 -15.69
CA ASN A 228 12.17 -13.72 -15.88
C ASN A 228 13.29 -13.19 -14.97
N ALA A 229 13.02 -12.17 -14.17
CA ALA A 229 13.98 -11.61 -13.23
C ALA A 229 14.11 -12.51 -11.99
N SER A 230 15.25 -12.40 -11.31
CA SER A 230 15.39 -12.90 -9.94
C SER A 230 14.53 -12.09 -8.97
N ASP A 231 14.24 -12.67 -7.81
CA ASP A 231 13.43 -12.00 -6.79
C ASP A 231 14.08 -10.70 -6.33
N GLU A 232 15.41 -10.70 -6.14
CA GLU A 232 16.19 -9.51 -5.78
C GLU A 232 16.10 -8.41 -6.84
N GLU A 233 16.20 -8.76 -8.13
CA GLU A 233 16.06 -7.80 -9.22
C GLU A 233 14.65 -7.20 -9.29
N ALA A 234 13.62 -8.03 -9.08
CA ALA A 234 12.23 -7.56 -9.04
C ALA A 234 11.98 -6.62 -7.84
N VAL A 235 12.50 -6.97 -6.64
CA VAL A 235 12.43 -6.08 -5.47
C VAL A 235 13.15 -4.76 -5.76
N LYS A 236 14.37 -4.82 -6.33
CA LYS A 236 15.17 -3.64 -6.65
C LYS A 236 14.45 -2.73 -7.65
N GLU A 237 13.88 -3.30 -8.70
CA GLU A 237 13.13 -2.56 -9.70
C GLU A 237 11.93 -1.87 -9.04
N VAL A 238 11.11 -2.57 -8.27
CA VAL A 238 9.93 -1.98 -7.60
C VAL A 238 10.33 -0.89 -6.61
N MET A 239 11.36 -1.11 -5.79
CA MET A 239 11.81 -0.15 -4.78
C MET A 239 12.49 1.08 -5.37
N SER A 240 12.89 1.05 -6.64
CA SER A 240 13.41 2.20 -7.37
C SER A 240 12.35 3.28 -7.65
N TYR A 241 11.07 2.91 -7.65
CA TYR A 241 9.96 3.84 -7.88
C TYR A 241 9.57 4.59 -6.61
N TRP A 242 9.35 5.90 -6.74
CA TRP A 242 8.98 6.73 -5.60
C TRP A 242 7.65 6.28 -4.99
N GLY A 243 7.62 6.17 -3.66
CA GLY A 243 6.41 5.77 -2.93
C GLY A 243 6.12 4.27 -2.96
N LEU A 244 6.93 3.46 -3.64
CA LEU A 244 6.90 2.00 -3.54
C LEU A 244 8.00 1.52 -2.58
N GLY A 245 7.76 0.37 -1.95
CA GLY A 245 8.62 -0.21 -0.92
C GLY A 245 8.42 -1.72 -0.81
N PRO A 246 9.07 -2.37 0.18
CA PRO A 246 9.12 -3.83 0.27
C PRO A 246 7.75 -4.51 0.23
N LYS A 247 6.74 -4.01 0.96
CA LYS A 247 5.38 -4.57 0.90
C LYS A 247 4.84 -4.64 -0.53
N CYS A 248 5.01 -3.58 -1.33
CA CYS A 248 4.53 -3.57 -2.72
C CYS A 248 5.29 -4.56 -3.59
N ALA A 249 6.62 -4.62 -3.42
CA ALA A 249 7.46 -5.58 -4.13
C ALA A 249 7.07 -7.03 -3.81
N PHE A 250 6.90 -7.36 -2.52
CA PHE A 250 6.53 -8.69 -2.07
C PHE A 250 5.10 -9.07 -2.47
N CYS A 251 4.16 -8.10 -2.46
CA CYS A 251 2.84 -8.35 -3.03
C CYS A 251 2.94 -8.69 -4.53
N LEU A 252 3.74 -7.95 -5.31
CA LEU A 252 3.95 -8.23 -6.73
C LEU A 252 4.56 -9.62 -6.95
N LEU A 253 5.62 -9.96 -6.21
CA LEU A 253 6.29 -11.26 -6.24
C LEU A 253 5.30 -12.40 -5.98
N SER A 254 4.49 -12.27 -4.93
CA SER A 254 3.50 -13.27 -4.54
C SER A 254 2.37 -13.45 -5.55
N ILE A 255 1.66 -12.37 -5.91
CA ILE A 255 0.39 -12.47 -6.66
C ILE A 255 0.59 -12.55 -8.18
N CYS A 256 1.61 -11.85 -8.70
CA CYS A 256 1.84 -11.70 -10.13
C CYS A 256 2.94 -12.64 -10.60
N LEU A 257 4.10 -12.62 -9.92
CA LEU A 257 5.27 -13.41 -10.34
C LEU A 257 5.29 -14.84 -9.77
N LYS A 258 4.27 -15.21 -8.97
CA LYS A 258 4.09 -16.55 -8.37
C LYS A 258 5.30 -17.05 -7.58
N ARG A 259 5.94 -16.15 -6.84
CA ARG A 259 7.07 -16.46 -5.96
C ARG A 259 6.59 -16.66 -4.53
N ASP A 260 7.19 -17.62 -3.82
CA ASP A 260 6.88 -17.94 -2.43
C ASP A 260 7.42 -16.87 -1.47
N THR A 261 6.77 -15.72 -1.48
CA THR A 261 7.14 -14.53 -0.70
C THR A 261 6.00 -14.12 0.22
N PHE A 262 6.35 -13.60 1.40
CA PHE A 262 5.42 -13.23 2.44
C PHE A 262 5.42 -11.72 2.64
N ALA A 263 4.46 -11.00 2.07
CA ALA A 263 4.40 -9.54 2.24
C ALA A 263 3.95 -9.17 3.66
N VAL A 264 4.67 -8.26 4.33
CA VAL A 264 4.34 -7.80 5.68
C VAL A 264 3.66 -6.43 5.59
N ASP A 265 2.36 -6.43 5.87
CA ASP A 265 1.56 -5.22 5.90
C ASP A 265 1.43 -4.66 7.34
N ALA A 266 0.54 -3.69 7.55
CA ALA A 266 0.34 -3.12 8.88
C ALA A 266 -0.34 -4.08 9.88
N HIS A 267 -1.26 -4.94 9.40
CA HIS A 267 -1.96 -5.92 10.23
C HIS A 267 -1.00 -7.04 10.65
N ILE A 268 -0.29 -7.62 9.69
CA ILE A 268 0.74 -8.64 9.91
C ILE A 268 1.84 -8.11 10.83
N TYR A 269 2.34 -6.89 10.62
CA TYR A 269 3.35 -6.29 11.49
C TYR A 269 2.88 -6.15 12.94
N ARG A 270 1.59 -5.85 13.15
CA ARG A 270 0.99 -5.73 14.48
C ARG A 270 0.78 -7.10 15.12
N ILE A 271 0.17 -8.05 14.39
CA ILE A 271 -0.15 -9.40 14.87
C ILE A 271 1.13 -10.17 15.19
N SER A 272 2.13 -10.16 14.30
CA SER A 272 3.42 -10.78 14.55
C SER A 272 4.13 -10.22 15.77
N GLY A 273 3.98 -8.93 16.05
CA GLY A 273 4.51 -8.33 17.29
C GLY A 273 3.78 -8.83 18.53
N LEU A 274 2.45 -8.94 18.46
CA LEU A 274 1.62 -9.47 19.55
C LEU A 274 1.91 -10.95 19.85
N TRP A 275 2.17 -11.74 18.82
CA TRP A 275 2.45 -13.18 18.94
C TRP A 275 3.92 -13.50 19.27
N GLY A 276 4.79 -12.50 19.37
CA GLY A 276 6.22 -12.71 19.59
C GLY A 276 6.91 -13.39 18.40
N TRP A 277 6.41 -13.18 17.19
CA TRP A 277 6.96 -13.69 15.93
C TRP A 277 8.01 -12.76 15.31
N ARG A 278 8.26 -11.61 15.93
CA ARG A 278 9.36 -10.71 15.58
C ARG A 278 9.87 -10.03 16.85
N PRO A 279 11.12 -9.54 16.86
CA PRO A 279 11.59 -8.67 17.92
C PRO A 279 10.73 -7.41 18.06
N SER A 280 10.64 -6.88 19.29
CA SER A 280 9.79 -5.74 19.61
C SER A 280 10.21 -4.46 18.88
N GLU A 281 11.51 -4.30 18.75
CA GLU A 281 12.26 -3.20 18.13
C GLU A 281 12.39 -3.34 16.61
N ALA A 282 11.89 -4.45 16.04
CA ALA A 282 12.00 -4.68 14.61
C ALA A 282 11.29 -3.59 13.81
N THR A 283 12.03 -2.93 12.92
CA THR A 283 11.47 -2.03 11.92
C THR A 283 10.56 -2.80 10.94
N ARG A 284 9.74 -2.11 10.15
CA ARG A 284 8.87 -2.78 9.16
C ARG A 284 9.69 -3.54 8.12
N GLU A 285 10.79 -2.96 7.70
CA GLU A 285 11.72 -3.53 6.74
C GLU A 285 12.43 -4.77 7.31
N MET A 286 12.85 -4.73 8.58
CA MET A 286 13.45 -5.89 9.23
C MET A 286 12.41 -7.00 9.50
N ALA A 287 11.18 -6.62 9.90
CA ALA A 287 10.09 -7.57 10.06
C ALA A 287 9.72 -8.25 8.73
N GLN A 288 9.75 -7.50 7.62
CA GLN A 288 9.56 -8.04 6.27
C GLN A 288 10.59 -9.13 5.94
N ALA A 289 11.88 -8.85 6.13
CA ALA A 289 12.94 -9.84 5.88
C ALA A 289 12.85 -11.03 6.84
N HIS A 290 12.58 -10.77 8.12
CA HIS A 290 12.51 -11.81 9.15
C HIS A 290 11.35 -12.78 8.92
N LEU A 291 10.12 -12.28 8.75
CA LEU A 291 8.94 -13.13 8.61
C LEU A 291 8.98 -13.92 7.29
N ASP A 292 9.45 -13.30 6.21
CA ASP A 292 9.61 -14.00 4.93
C ASP A 292 10.65 -15.14 5.01
N ALA A 293 11.74 -14.96 5.75
CA ALA A 293 12.75 -16.00 5.94
C ALA A 293 12.30 -17.13 6.89
N ARG A 294 11.35 -16.87 7.80
CA ARG A 294 10.92 -17.83 8.84
C ARG A 294 9.66 -18.61 8.49
N ILE A 295 8.71 -17.99 7.80
CA ILE A 295 7.44 -18.62 7.45
C ILE A 295 7.66 -19.65 6.32
N PRO A 296 7.24 -20.91 6.47
CA PRO A 296 7.39 -21.94 5.45
C PRO A 296 6.72 -21.55 4.13
N ASN A 297 7.44 -21.74 3.01
CA ASN A 297 7.00 -21.33 1.66
C ASN A 297 5.59 -21.81 1.32
N GLN A 298 5.26 -23.06 1.68
CA GLN A 298 4.00 -23.72 1.34
C GLN A 298 2.77 -23.00 1.90
N ILE A 299 2.92 -22.23 2.98
CA ILE A 299 1.82 -21.55 3.65
C ILE A 299 1.91 -20.03 3.56
N LYS A 300 2.99 -19.46 2.98
CA LYS A 300 3.18 -18.00 2.90
C LYS A 300 1.98 -17.30 2.26
N PHE A 301 1.52 -17.81 1.12
CA PHE A 301 0.39 -17.22 0.41
C PHE A 301 -0.89 -17.26 1.25
N ALA A 302 -1.30 -18.44 1.71
CA ALA A 302 -2.53 -18.60 2.49
C ALA A 302 -2.47 -17.78 3.80
N LEU A 303 -1.39 -17.93 4.57
CA LEU A 303 -1.22 -17.26 5.85
C LEU A 303 -1.19 -15.73 5.71
N HIS A 304 -0.65 -15.18 4.61
CA HIS A 304 -0.68 -13.74 4.36
C HIS A 304 -2.10 -13.19 4.34
N TYR A 305 -3.01 -13.83 3.60
CA TYR A 305 -4.40 -13.38 3.49
C TYR A 305 -5.21 -13.67 4.74
N GLN A 306 -4.90 -14.76 5.45
CA GLN A 306 -5.54 -15.06 6.73
C GLN A 306 -5.22 -14.04 7.84
N LEU A 307 -4.13 -13.29 7.70
CA LEU A 307 -3.68 -12.29 8.68
C LEU A 307 -4.14 -10.85 8.38
N ILE A 308 -4.84 -10.61 7.26
CA ILE A 308 -5.25 -9.28 6.78
C ILE A 308 -6.76 -9.09 6.93
#